data_AF-X1DBU1-F1
#
_entry.id   AF-X1DBU1-F1
#
_cell.length_a   1.000
_cell.length_b   1.000
_cell.length_c   1.000
_cell.angle_alpha   90.00
_cell.angle_beta   90.00
_cell.angle_gamma   90.00
#
_symmetry.space_group_name_H-M   'P 1'
#
loop_
_entity.id
_entity.type
_entity.pdbx_description
1 polymer ?
#
loop_
_entity_poly.entity_id
_entity_poly.type
_entity_poly.pdbx_seq_one_letter_code
_entity_poly.pdbx_strand_id
1 'polypeptide(L)'
;MSVIRDARQIAASAGVTNLVAGSKFEFLARNSVVEVFACQDTADDGTVLLDVSFGNLLEGDALAVPTFTAEFGPDRDKHKLISAIAQAGDRLQLKVANTDAVNVTNLRTLITITSV
;
A
#
# COMPACT_ATOMS: atom_id res chain seq x y z
N MET A 1 2.67 -16.42 8.29
CA MET A 1 2.00 -15.33 7.56
C MET A 1 1.71 -14.20 8.53
N SER A 2 2.10 -12.98 8.20
CA SER A 2 1.83 -11.77 8.98
C SER A 2 0.99 -10.80 8.16
N VAL A 3 0.17 -10.01 8.84
CA VAL A 3 -0.78 -9.10 8.19
C VAL A 3 -0.67 -7.72 8.82
N ILE A 4 -0.59 -6.69 7.98
CA ILE A 4 -0.66 -5.28 8.37
C ILE A 4 -1.96 -4.73 7.80
N ARG A 5 -2.74 -4.05 8.63
CA ARG A 5 -3.92 -3.30 8.22
C ARG A 5 -3.71 -1.86 8.61
N ASP A 6 -3.86 -0.95 7.66
CA ASP A 6 -3.74 0.47 7.90
C ASP A 6 -4.91 1.19 7.22
N ALA A 7 -5.51 2.13 7.94
CA ALA A 7 -6.58 2.97 7.44
C ALA A 7 -6.24 4.39 7.84
N ARG A 8 -6.15 5.29 6.85
CA ARG A 8 -5.77 6.67 7.09
C ARG A 8 -6.38 7.60 6.07
N GLN A 9 -6.58 8.82 6.53
CA GLN A 9 -7.03 9.92 5.69
C GLN A 9 -5.81 10.58 5.04
N ILE A 10 -5.81 10.69 3.71
CA ILE A 10 -4.77 11.36 2.92
C ILE A 10 -5.35 12.66 2.39
N ALA A 11 -4.85 13.79 2.88
CA ALA A 11 -5.28 15.11 2.42
C ALA A 11 -5.04 15.28 0.91
N ALA A 12 -5.82 16.16 0.28
CA ALA A 12 -5.60 16.56 -1.11
C ALA A 12 -4.16 17.05 -1.31
N SER A 13 -3.53 16.66 -2.43
CA SER A 13 -2.15 17.00 -2.80
C SER A 13 -1.09 16.61 -1.75
N ALA A 14 -1.43 15.69 -0.84
CA ALA A 14 -0.52 15.19 0.17
C ALA A 14 -0.09 13.76 -0.14
N GLY A 15 0.97 13.33 0.53
CA GLY A 15 1.46 11.97 0.42
C GLY A 15 1.97 11.44 1.74
N VAL A 16 2.12 10.13 1.79
CA VAL A 16 2.78 9.43 2.90
C VAL A 16 4.05 8.80 2.34
N THR A 17 5.19 9.12 2.94
CA THR A 17 6.49 8.63 2.48
C THR A 17 6.65 7.12 2.66
N ASN A 18 6.12 6.55 3.75
CA ASN A 18 6.07 5.11 3.95
C ASN A 18 4.91 4.73 4.88
N LEU A 19 3.92 3.97 4.39
CA LEU A 19 2.79 3.49 5.19
C LEU A 19 3.21 2.59 6.34
N VAL A 20 4.27 1.79 6.16
CA VAL A 20 4.75 0.83 7.16
C VAL A 20 5.84 1.39 8.06
N ALA A 21 6.11 2.70 8.03
CA ALA A 21 7.11 3.34 8.87
C ALA A 21 6.89 3.03 10.36
N GLY A 22 7.94 2.60 11.06
CA GLY A 22 7.89 2.23 12.47
C GLY A 22 7.26 0.86 12.77
N SER A 23 6.77 0.16 11.74
CA SER A 23 6.35 -1.23 11.88
C SER A 23 7.56 -2.14 12.03
N LYS A 24 7.43 -3.23 12.80
CA LYS A 24 8.45 -4.30 12.86
C LYS A 24 8.72 -4.98 11.51
N PHE A 25 7.83 -4.77 10.54
CA PHE A 25 7.93 -5.28 9.18
C PHE A 25 8.46 -4.26 8.18
N GLU A 26 8.84 -3.05 8.63
CA GLU A 26 9.55 -2.09 7.77
C GLU A 26 10.87 -2.67 7.27
N PHE A 27 11.53 -3.51 8.08
CA PHE A 27 12.71 -4.27 7.69
C PHE A 27 12.39 -5.76 7.75
N LEU A 28 12.56 -6.46 6.64
CA LEU A 28 12.18 -7.87 6.55
C LEU A 28 13.28 -8.75 7.13
N ALA A 29 12.95 -9.56 8.14
CA ALA A 29 13.92 -10.45 8.78
C ALA A 29 14.27 -11.70 7.94
N ARG A 30 13.45 -12.02 6.93
CA ARG A 30 13.57 -13.21 6.09
C ARG A 30 13.08 -12.90 4.68
N ASN A 31 13.54 -13.69 3.72
CA ASN A 31 12.95 -13.71 2.38
C ASN A 31 11.45 -13.94 2.51
N SER A 32 10.65 -13.09 1.86
CA SER A 32 9.21 -13.08 2.04
C SER A 32 8.50 -12.73 0.74
N VAL A 33 7.36 -13.37 0.50
CA VAL A 33 6.39 -12.87 -0.48
C VAL A 33 5.59 -11.78 0.19
N VAL A 34 5.58 -10.59 -0.41
CA VAL A 34 4.79 -9.44 0.04
C VAL A 34 3.69 -9.18 -0.98
N GLU A 35 2.45 -9.17 -0.51
CA GLU A 35 1.30 -8.79 -1.33
C GLU A 35 0.64 -7.56 -0.74
N VAL A 36 0.33 -6.60 -1.61
CA VAL A 36 -0.26 -5.32 -1.22
C VAL A 36 -1.64 -5.22 -1.83
N PHE A 37 -2.63 -4.94 -0.99
CA PHE A 37 -4.00 -4.68 -1.38
C PHE A 37 -4.40 -3.31 -0.85
N ALA A 38 -5.11 -2.52 -1.66
CA ALA A 38 -5.56 -1.20 -1.23
C ALA A 38 -6.85 -0.78 -1.91
N CYS A 39 -7.66 0.03 -1.22
CA CYS A 39 -8.81 0.71 -1.79
C CYS A 39 -8.98 2.11 -1.18
N GLN A 40 -9.62 3.00 -1.94
CA GLN A 40 -9.93 4.37 -1.53
C GLN A 40 -11.44 4.64 -1.58
N ASP A 41 -11.94 5.67 -0.89
CA ASP A 41 -13.37 5.99 -0.83
C ASP A 41 -13.84 7.08 -1.80
N THR A 42 -12.94 7.70 -2.56
CA THR A 42 -13.21 8.91 -3.36
C THR A 42 -13.53 8.58 -4.82
N ALA A 43 -14.40 9.40 -5.43
CA ALA A 43 -15.21 9.04 -6.59
C ALA A 43 -14.46 8.82 -7.93
N ASP A 44 -13.18 9.18 -8.04
CA ASP A 44 -12.42 9.04 -9.27
C ASP A 44 -11.33 7.97 -9.12
N ASP A 45 -11.42 6.89 -9.91
CA ASP A 45 -10.37 5.88 -9.99
C ASP A 45 -9.04 6.55 -10.40
N GLY A 46 -7.98 6.37 -9.60
CA GLY A 46 -6.63 6.88 -9.90
C GLY A 46 -6.23 8.20 -9.22
N THR A 47 -7.01 8.72 -8.28
CA THR A 47 -6.60 9.86 -7.44
C THR A 47 -5.54 9.52 -6.41
N VAL A 48 -5.48 8.26 -5.98
CA VAL A 48 -4.41 7.78 -5.10
C VAL A 48 -3.51 6.84 -5.86
N LEU A 49 -2.23 7.16 -5.85
CA LEU A 49 -1.17 6.35 -6.42
C LEU A 49 -0.31 5.77 -5.30
N LEU A 50 0.15 4.53 -5.51
CA LEU A 50 0.96 3.81 -4.55
C LEU A 50 2.23 3.26 -5.23
N ASP A 51 3.39 3.65 -4.71
CA ASP A 51 4.67 3.09 -5.11
C ASP A 51 5.09 2.02 -4.08
N VAL A 52 5.54 0.87 -4.55
CA VAL A 52 6.03 -0.24 -3.72
C VAL A 52 7.49 -0.50 -4.03
N SER A 53 8.36 -0.36 -3.04
CA SER A 53 9.77 -0.70 -3.17
C SER A 53 10.27 -1.58 -2.03
N PHE A 54 11.18 -2.49 -2.37
CA PHE A 54 11.90 -3.36 -1.44
C PHE A 54 13.39 -3.04 -1.53
N GLY A 55 13.95 -2.47 -0.45
CA GLY A 55 15.32 -1.99 -0.48
C GLY A 55 15.49 -0.88 -1.53
N ASN A 56 16.31 -1.13 -2.55
CA ASN A 56 16.55 -0.22 -3.67
C ASN A 56 15.75 -0.56 -4.93
N LEU A 57 14.95 -1.63 -4.92
CA LEU A 57 14.18 -2.08 -6.08
C LEU A 57 12.75 -1.54 -6.03
N LEU A 58 12.31 -0.90 -7.12
CA LEU A 58 10.93 -0.49 -7.31
C LEU A 58 10.16 -1.65 -7.95
N GLU A 59 9.22 -2.22 -7.22
CA GLU A 59 8.41 -3.36 -7.66
C GLU A 59 7.12 -2.90 -8.32
N GLY A 60 6.54 -1.81 -7.81
CA GLY A 60 5.35 -1.17 -8.36
C GLY A 60 5.53 0.33 -8.42
N ASP A 61 5.29 0.92 -9.58
CA ASP A 61 5.39 2.36 -9.84
C ASP A 61 4.00 2.92 -10.12
N ALA A 62 3.63 3.98 -9.39
CA ALA A 62 2.38 4.70 -9.57
C ALA A 62 1.14 3.80 -9.71
N LEU A 63 1.02 2.77 -8.86
CA LEU A 63 -0.11 1.83 -8.91
C LEU A 63 -1.39 2.56 -8.53
N ALA A 64 -2.37 2.59 -9.45
CA ALA A 64 -3.66 3.20 -9.21
C ALA A 64 -4.43 2.41 -8.14
N VAL A 65 -4.84 3.10 -7.07
CA VAL A 65 -5.66 2.49 -6.03
C VAL A 65 -7.13 2.52 -6.46
N PRO A 66 -7.82 1.36 -6.53
CA PRO A 66 -9.21 1.30 -6.95
C PRO A 66 -10.15 1.95 -5.93
N THR A 67 -11.22 2.56 -6.42
CA THR A 67 -12.26 3.13 -5.56
C THR A 67 -13.22 2.05 -5.08
N PHE A 68 -13.51 2.05 -3.77
CA PHE A 68 -14.47 1.16 -3.15
C PHE A 68 -15.14 1.82 -1.96
N THR A 69 -16.46 1.97 -2.06
CA THR A 69 -17.29 2.70 -1.07
C THR A 69 -17.84 1.82 0.05
N ALA A 70 -17.55 0.51 0.08
CA ALA A 70 -18.05 -0.36 1.14
C ALA A 70 -17.12 -0.41 2.36
N GLU A 71 -17.71 -0.39 3.56
CA GLU A 71 -17.04 -0.26 4.86
C GLU A 71 -16.02 -1.38 5.22
N PHE A 72 -15.89 -2.42 4.39
CA PHE A 72 -15.18 -3.66 4.72
C PHE A 72 -13.68 -3.67 4.39
N GLY A 73 -13.11 -2.57 3.88
CA GLY A 73 -11.70 -2.50 3.51
C GLY A 73 -11.37 -3.29 2.22
N PRO A 74 -10.08 -3.51 1.92
CA PRO A 74 -9.69 -4.12 0.65
C PRO A 74 -10.18 -5.58 0.50
N ASP A 75 -10.87 -5.86 -0.61
CA ASP A 75 -11.20 -7.21 -1.06
C ASP A 75 -9.95 -7.86 -1.68
N ARG A 76 -9.58 -9.06 -1.20
CA ARG A 76 -8.36 -9.74 -1.66
C ARG A 76 -8.43 -10.17 -3.12
N ASP A 77 -9.62 -10.42 -3.65
CA ASP A 77 -9.80 -10.90 -5.01
C ASP A 77 -9.81 -9.75 -6.03
N LYS A 78 -10.14 -8.54 -5.59
CA LYS A 78 -10.36 -7.37 -6.47
C LYS A 78 -9.34 -6.26 -6.31
N HIS A 79 -8.79 -6.09 -5.11
CA HIS A 79 -7.98 -4.92 -4.76
C HIS A 79 -6.50 -5.25 -4.59
N LYS A 80 -6.04 -6.39 -5.13
CA LYS A 80 -4.63 -6.74 -5.17
C LYS A 80 -3.90 -5.83 -6.16
N LEU A 81 -2.96 -5.05 -5.66
CA LEU A 81 -2.15 -4.15 -6.49
C LEU A 81 -0.89 -4.85 -6.99
N ILE A 82 -0.20 -5.57 -6.12
CA ILE A 82 1.06 -6.25 -6.45
C ILE A 82 1.33 -7.45 -5.54
N SER A 83 2.15 -8.38 -6.04
CA SER A 83 2.75 -9.47 -5.28
C SER A 83 4.16 -9.72 -5.78
N ALA A 84 5.15 -9.53 -4.91
CA ALA A 84 6.55 -9.65 -5.25
C ALA A 84 7.35 -10.30 -4.11
N ILE A 85 8.57 -10.74 -4.42
CA ILE A 85 9.48 -11.41 -3.47
C ILE A 85 10.49 -10.39 -2.98
N ALA A 86 10.50 -10.16 -1.67
CA ALA A 86 11.49 -9.32 -1.02
C ALA A 86 12.55 -10.18 -0.32
N GLN A 87 13.78 -9.70 -0.28
CA GLN A 87 14.90 -10.37 0.36
C GLN A 87 14.98 -10.04 1.86
N ALA A 88 15.63 -10.92 2.62
CA ALA A 88 15.98 -10.63 4.00
C ALA A 88 16.89 -9.38 4.07
N GLY A 89 16.56 -8.45 4.97
CA GLY A 89 17.24 -7.17 5.13
C GLY A 89 16.63 -6.03 4.31
N ASP A 90 15.76 -6.33 3.35
CA ASP A 90 15.11 -5.28 2.56
C ASP A 90 14.21 -4.40 3.42
N ARG A 91 14.27 -3.11 3.12
CA ARG A 91 13.32 -2.13 3.65
C ARG A 91 12.06 -2.13 2.80
N LEU A 92 10.93 -2.49 3.39
CA LEU A 92 9.62 -2.37 2.76
C LEU A 92 9.16 -0.91 2.82
N GLN A 93 8.94 -0.31 1.65
CA GLN A 93 8.41 1.04 1.54
C GLN A 93 7.17 1.06 0.66
N LEU A 94 6.08 1.58 1.21
CA LEU A 94 4.85 1.85 0.47
C LEU A 94 4.60 3.35 0.52
N LYS A 95 4.94 4.03 -0.57
CA LYS A 95 4.74 5.48 -0.69
C LYS A 95 3.39 5.72 -1.32
N VAL A 96 2.66 6.69 -0.79
CA VAL A 96 1.32 7.04 -1.25
C VAL A 96 1.30 8.51 -1.65
N ALA A 97 0.63 8.82 -2.74
CA ALA A 97 0.32 10.19 -3.13
C ALA A 97 -1.17 10.30 -3.47
N ASN A 98 -1.85 11.27 -2.86
CA ASN A 98 -3.15 11.73 -3.34
C ASN A 98 -2.92 12.86 -4.33
N THR A 99 -3.17 12.59 -5.61
CA THR A 99 -3.01 13.54 -6.72
C THR A 99 -4.23 14.44 -6.91
N ASP A 100 -5.33 14.22 -6.17
CA ASP A 100 -6.48 15.12 -6.16
C ASP A 100 -6.11 16.44 -5.48
N ALA A 101 -6.49 17.56 -6.08
CA ALA A 101 -6.20 18.91 -5.59
C ALA A 101 -7.23 19.43 -4.57
N VAL A 102 -8.37 18.75 -4.43
CA VAL A 102 -9.56 19.23 -3.72
C VAL A 102 -10.00 18.22 -2.66
N ASN A 103 -10.09 16.94 -3.03
CA ASN A 103 -10.74 15.94 -2.19
C ASN A 103 -9.74 15.22 -1.29
N VAL A 104 -10.16 15.08 -0.04
CA VAL A 104 -9.50 14.21 0.93
C VAL A 104 -10.03 12.79 0.76
N THR A 105 -9.16 11.80 0.89
CA THR A 105 -9.48 10.39 0.66
C THR A 105 -9.14 9.51 1.86
N ASN A 106 -9.97 8.52 2.18
CA ASN A 106 -9.61 7.47 3.12
C ASN A 106 -9.00 6.29 2.39
N LEU A 107 -7.68 6.16 2.51
CA LEU A 107 -6.95 5.00 2.03
C LEU A 107 -7.02 3.87 3.06
N ARG A 108 -7.39 2.69 2.60
CA ARG A 108 -7.35 1.45 3.38
C ARG A 108 -6.39 0.49 2.71
N THR A 109 -5.40 0.02 3.44
CA THR A 109 -4.41 -0.94 2.95
C THR A 109 -4.37 -2.20 3.79
N LEU A 110 -4.11 -3.31 3.10
CA LEU A 110 -3.86 -4.62 3.67
C LEU A 110 -2.56 -5.12 3.04
N ILE A 111 -1.59 -5.48 3.89
CA ILE A 111 -0.32 -6.03 3.43
C ILE A 111 -0.17 -7.42 4.04
N THR A 112 0.04 -8.43 3.20
CA THR A 112 0.33 -9.80 3.62
C THR A 112 1.81 -10.07 3.41
N ILE A 113 2.45 -10.64 4.43
CA ILE A 113 3.87 -10.99 4.40
C ILE A 113 3.99 -12.47 4.75
N THR A 114 4.46 -13.26 3.81
CA THR A 114 4.62 -14.71 3.95
C THR A 114 6.10 -15.05 3.80
N SER A 115 6.75 -15.41 4.90
CA SER A 115 8.13 -15.87 4.90
C SER A 115 8.29 -17.14 4.05
N VAL A 116 9.35 -17.16 3.25
CA VAL A 116 9.77 -18.29 2.41
C VAL A 116 10.96 -19.00 3.05
#